data_AF-U6RJD7-F1
#
_entry.id   AF-U6RJD7-F1
#
_cell.length_a   1.000
_cell.length_b   1.000
_cell.length_c   1.000
_cell.angle_alpha   90.00
_cell.angle_beta   90.00
_cell.angle_gamma   90.00
#
_symmetry.space_group_name_H-M   'P 1'
#
loop_
_entity.id
_entity.type
_entity.pdbx_description
1 polymer ?
#
loop_
_entity_poly.entity_id
_entity_poly.type
_entity_poly.pdbx_seq_one_letter_code
_entity_poly.pdbx_strand_id
1 'polypeptide(L)'
;MNNLKTIIFWGALWGILEATLGWLLHLIHFKGEVLVLYPFGLMCMMMAVKQTGQMSSVVKVAGVAAMVKLVNLFMLPAVPVYHVTNPAVAIFLEGLVTWGFCIYAKKREALWKIGIPVAFIMVLASIFIFRGWQLFMDAFITYNPSVHKPYDAGLFFQWGWRSLIQGIMLVGAAYLVRCVPLSFDYTKWTGRLAIPFLFVSIVLNVLL
;
A
#
# COMPACT_ATOMS: atom_id res chain seq x y z
N MET A 1 19.37 -8.45 14.58
CA MET A 1 18.79 -7.66 13.46
C MET A 1 18.00 -6.50 14.02
N ASN A 2 18.18 -5.28 13.49
CA ASN A 2 17.36 -4.15 13.92
C ASN A 2 16.08 -4.12 13.07
N ASN A 3 15.03 -4.80 13.55
CA ASN A 3 13.75 -4.93 12.86
C ASN A 3 13.15 -3.56 12.47
N LEU A 4 13.42 -2.52 13.26
CA LEU A 4 12.97 -1.16 12.94
C LEU A 4 13.61 -0.62 11.67
N LYS A 5 14.93 -0.83 11.48
CA LYS A 5 15.62 -0.39 10.26
C LYS A 5 15.10 -1.10 9.02
N THR A 6 14.84 -2.41 9.12
CA THR A 6 14.22 -3.17 8.03
C THR A 6 12.84 -2.62 7.66
N ILE A 7 12.00 -2.32 8.65
CA ILE A 7 10.68 -1.73 8.44
C ILE A 7 10.79 -0.36 7.76
N ILE A 8 11.66 0.51 8.29
CA ILE A 8 11.89 1.85 7.72
C ILE A 8 12.39 1.75 6.28
N PHE A 9 13.34 0.86 6.01
CA PHE A 9 13.89 0.66 4.67
C PHE A 9 12.80 0.26 3.66
N TRP A 10 12.02 -0.78 3.95
CA TRP A 10 10.98 -1.25 3.03
C TRP A 10 9.82 -0.25 2.88
N GLY A 11 9.45 0.45 3.96
CA GLY A 11 8.44 1.50 3.90
C GLY A 11 8.90 2.72 3.10
N ALA A 12 10.14 3.16 3.30
CA ALA A 12 10.73 4.26 2.54
C ALA A 12 10.91 3.90 1.07
N LEU A 13 11.30 2.66 0.76
CA LEU A 13 11.42 2.18 -0.62
C LEU A 13 10.08 2.22 -1.35
N TRP A 14 9.00 1.80 -0.69
CA TRP A 14 7.65 1.97 -1.25
C TRP A 14 7.31 3.45 -1.43
N GLY A 15 7.55 4.30 -0.42
CA GLY A 15 7.31 5.74 -0.53
C GLY A 15 8.08 6.43 -1.66
N ILE A 16 9.34 6.02 -1.94
CA ILE A 16 10.11 6.52 -3.09
C ILE A 16 9.40 6.17 -4.39
N LEU A 17 8.89 4.94 -4.50
CA LEU A 17 8.21 4.48 -5.72
C LEU A 17 6.85 5.15 -5.93
N GLU A 18 6.10 5.37 -4.86
CA GLU A 18 4.87 6.18 -4.90
C GLU A 18 5.16 7.61 -5.37
N ALA A 19 6.20 8.24 -4.84
CA ALA A 19 6.57 9.60 -5.22
C ALA A 19 7.09 9.70 -6.66
N THR A 20 7.85 8.70 -7.13
CA THR A 20 8.50 8.74 -8.45
C THR A 20 7.63 8.13 -9.54
N LEU A 21 7.39 6.83 -9.47
CA LEU A 21 6.63 6.11 -10.48
C LEU A 21 5.15 6.50 -10.42
N GLY A 22 4.59 6.74 -9.23
CA GLY A 22 3.23 7.26 -9.11
C GLY A 22 3.07 8.61 -9.82
N TRP A 23 4.01 9.54 -9.60
CA TRP A 23 4.03 10.81 -10.32
C TRP A 23 4.19 10.63 -11.83
N LEU A 24 5.10 9.75 -12.28
CA LEU A 24 5.30 9.48 -13.70
C LEU A 24 4.04 8.89 -14.36
N LEU A 25 3.35 7.98 -13.68
CA LEU A 25 2.12 7.37 -14.17
C LEU A 25 0.97 8.38 -14.25
N HIS A 26 0.89 9.30 -13.28
CA HIS A 26 -0.02 10.44 -13.34
C HIS A 26 0.30 11.36 -14.52
N LEU A 27 1.58 11.64 -14.79
CA LEU A 27 2.01 12.50 -15.90
C LEU A 27 1.54 11.97 -17.26
N ILE A 28 1.62 10.66 -17.47
CA ILE A 28 1.14 9.99 -18.70
C ILE A 28 -0.36 9.66 -18.67
N HIS A 29 -1.09 10.10 -17.65
CA HIS A 29 -2.53 9.85 -17.46
C HIS A 29 -2.90 8.36 -17.49
N PHE A 30 -2.01 7.50 -16.98
CA PHE A 30 -2.23 6.06 -17.00
C PHE A 30 -3.31 5.66 -15.98
N LYS A 31 -4.49 5.25 -16.44
CA LYS A 31 -5.63 4.92 -15.56
C LYS A 31 -5.44 3.64 -14.71
N GLY A 32 -4.31 2.93 -14.87
CA GLY A 32 -4.04 1.62 -14.27
C GLY A 32 -2.96 1.63 -13.19
N GLU A 33 -2.63 2.76 -12.58
CA GLU A 33 -1.47 2.93 -11.67
C GLU A 33 -1.44 1.91 -10.54
N VAL A 34 -2.61 1.60 -10.00
CA VAL A 34 -2.83 0.57 -8.98
C VAL A 34 -2.27 -0.79 -9.43
N LEU A 35 -2.30 -1.13 -10.71
CA LEU A 35 -1.77 -2.40 -11.22
C LEU A 35 -0.26 -2.52 -11.08
N VAL A 36 0.44 -1.41 -10.91
CA VAL A 36 1.91 -1.34 -10.82
C VAL A 36 2.35 -1.07 -9.39
N LEU A 37 1.75 -0.07 -8.75
CA LEU A 37 2.15 0.38 -7.40
C LEU A 37 1.73 -0.61 -6.32
N TYR A 38 0.52 -1.17 -6.43
CA TYR A 38 0.01 -2.14 -5.44
C TYR A 38 0.88 -3.39 -5.30
N PRO A 39 1.20 -4.16 -6.37
CA PRO A 39 2.06 -5.33 -6.22
C PRO A 39 3.46 -4.98 -5.71
N PHE A 40 3.98 -3.78 -6.00
CA PHE A 40 5.24 -3.34 -5.44
C PHE A 40 5.15 -3.10 -3.91
N GLY A 41 4.10 -2.43 -3.45
CA GLY A 41 3.82 -2.27 -2.02
C GLY A 41 3.68 -3.61 -1.30
N LEU A 42 2.96 -4.57 -1.92
CA LEU A 42 2.85 -5.95 -1.42
C LEU A 42 4.21 -6.62 -1.26
N MET A 43 5.08 -6.50 -2.27
CA MET A 43 6.43 -7.03 -2.22
C MET A 43 7.24 -6.43 -1.06
N CYS A 44 7.20 -5.11 -0.87
CA CYS A 44 7.90 -4.44 0.23
C CYS A 44 7.45 -4.96 1.60
N MET A 45 6.13 -5.04 1.82
CA MET A 45 5.57 -5.52 3.07
C MET A 45 5.93 -6.98 3.36
N MET A 46 5.80 -7.85 2.37
CA MET A 46 6.05 -9.29 2.54
C MET A 46 7.55 -9.61 2.64
N MET A 47 8.41 -8.88 1.94
CA MET A 47 9.86 -8.99 2.12
C MET A 47 10.30 -8.54 3.51
N ALA A 48 9.67 -7.50 4.06
CA ALA A 48 9.92 -7.09 5.44
C ALA A 48 9.57 -8.20 6.44
N VAL A 49 8.41 -8.87 6.29
CA VAL A 49 8.07 -10.04 7.11
C VAL A 49 9.10 -11.15 6.97
N LYS A 50 9.53 -11.43 5.74
CA LYS A 50 10.52 -12.49 5.46
C LYS A 50 11.84 -12.23 6.18
N GLN A 51 12.26 -10.96 6.27
CA GLN A 51 13.47 -10.57 6.98
C GLN A 51 13.27 -10.51 8.50
N THR A 52 12.22 -9.86 9.00
CA THR A 52 12.04 -9.66 10.45
C THR A 52 11.48 -10.88 11.18
N GLY A 53 10.86 -11.82 10.44
CA GLY A 53 10.09 -12.93 11.00
C GLY A 53 8.77 -12.51 11.66
N GLN A 54 8.40 -11.23 11.61
CA GLN A 54 7.23 -10.68 12.32
C GLN A 54 6.14 -10.26 11.35
N MET A 55 4.95 -10.85 11.46
CA MET A 55 3.79 -10.47 10.64
C MET A 55 3.36 -9.02 10.87
N SER A 56 3.57 -8.47 12.08
CA SER A 56 3.27 -7.06 12.36
C SER A 56 4.14 -6.08 11.56
N SER A 57 5.23 -6.55 10.93
CA SER A 57 6.03 -5.72 10.02
C SER A 57 5.26 -5.25 8.79
N VAL A 58 4.23 -5.99 8.33
CA VAL A 58 3.38 -5.59 7.19
C VAL A 58 2.75 -4.21 7.43
N VAL A 59 1.97 -4.09 8.50
CA VAL A 59 1.25 -2.85 8.83
C VAL A 59 2.23 -1.73 9.17
N LYS A 60 3.37 -2.05 9.79
CA LYS A 60 4.39 -1.04 10.11
C LYS A 60 5.05 -0.48 8.84
N VAL A 61 5.33 -1.30 7.84
CA VAL A 61 5.87 -0.86 6.53
C VAL A 61 4.86 0.05 5.82
N ALA A 62 3.59 -0.36 5.75
CA ALA A 62 2.52 0.47 5.20
C ALA A 62 2.35 1.78 5.97
N GLY A 63 2.46 1.74 7.31
CA GLY A 63 2.43 2.93 8.15
C GLY A 63 3.57 3.90 7.85
N VAL A 64 4.80 3.41 7.62
CA VAL A 64 5.93 4.26 7.20
C VAL A 64 5.64 4.93 5.86
N ALA A 65 5.18 4.19 4.85
CA ALA A 65 4.85 4.74 3.54
C ALA A 65 3.70 5.77 3.61
N ALA A 66 2.65 5.47 4.39
CA ALA A 66 1.53 6.38 4.61
C ALA A 66 1.98 7.65 5.35
N MET A 67 2.86 7.53 6.35
CA MET A 67 3.42 8.69 7.06
C MET A 67 4.25 9.57 6.14
N VAL A 68 5.09 8.99 5.27
CA VAL A 68 5.80 9.76 4.23
C VAL A 68 4.81 10.58 3.41
N LYS A 69 3.71 9.96 2.96
CA LYS A 69 2.69 10.67 2.18
C LYS A 69 2.05 11.83 2.97
N LEU A 70 1.74 11.62 4.25
CA LEU A 70 1.14 12.63 5.13
C LEU A 70 2.06 13.82 5.40
N VAL A 71 3.38 13.73 5.20
CA VAL A 71 4.30 14.88 5.33
C VAL A 71 3.86 16.04 4.44
N ASN A 72 3.21 15.77 3.30
CA ASN A 72 2.72 16.81 2.39
C ASN A 72 1.65 17.70 3.01
N LEU A 73 0.93 17.26 4.05
CA LEU A 73 0.00 18.13 4.78
C LEU A 73 0.73 19.30 5.47
N PHE A 74 1.96 19.07 5.91
CA PHE A 74 2.77 20.08 6.60
C PHE A 74 3.63 20.89 5.62
N MET A 75 4.19 20.24 4.61
CA MET A 75 5.13 20.86 3.67
C MET A 75 4.44 21.55 2.50
N LEU A 76 3.23 21.14 2.14
CA LEU A 76 2.46 21.66 1.01
C LEU A 76 1.03 22.06 1.44
N PRO A 77 0.88 23.05 2.33
CA PRO A 77 -0.42 23.43 2.89
C PRO A 77 -1.42 23.98 1.85
N ALA A 78 -0.93 24.37 0.67
CA ALA A 78 -1.77 24.83 -0.44
C ALA A 78 -2.45 23.68 -1.21
N VAL A 79 -1.99 22.43 -1.04
CA VAL A 79 -2.59 21.26 -1.69
C VAL A 79 -3.85 20.85 -0.93
N PRO A 80 -4.98 20.58 -1.61
CA PRO A 80 -6.19 20.16 -0.93
C PRO A 80 -5.96 18.91 -0.08
N VAL A 81 -6.50 18.91 1.14
CA VAL A 81 -6.26 17.85 2.14
C VAL A 81 -6.56 16.46 1.58
N TYR A 82 -7.62 16.32 0.77
CA TYR A 82 -8.02 15.04 0.19
C TYR A 82 -6.99 14.47 -0.80
N HIS A 83 -6.17 15.30 -1.46
CA HIS A 83 -5.10 14.81 -2.35
C HIS A 83 -3.97 14.14 -1.59
N VAL A 84 -3.83 14.43 -0.30
CA VAL A 84 -2.80 13.83 0.57
C VAL A 84 -3.37 12.70 1.41
N THR A 85 -4.54 12.89 2.02
CA THR A 85 -5.13 11.89 2.93
C THR A 85 -5.70 10.68 2.20
N ASN A 86 -6.26 10.83 1.00
CA ASN A 86 -6.82 9.70 0.26
C ASN A 86 -5.73 8.66 -0.08
N PRO A 87 -4.60 9.02 -0.71
CA PRO A 87 -3.52 8.06 -0.95
C PRO A 87 -2.95 7.47 0.35
N ALA A 88 -2.76 8.30 1.39
CA ALA A 88 -2.22 7.82 2.67
C ALA A 88 -3.10 6.75 3.33
N VAL A 89 -4.43 6.96 3.35
CA VAL A 89 -5.38 5.99 3.90
C VAL A 89 -5.46 4.74 3.02
N ALA A 90 -5.41 4.89 1.69
CA ALA A 90 -5.37 3.75 0.78
C ALA A 90 -4.16 2.85 1.05
N ILE A 91 -2.95 3.41 1.10
CA ILE A 91 -1.69 2.71 1.44
C ILE A 91 -1.82 1.97 2.78
N PHE A 92 -2.39 2.63 3.79
CA PHE A 92 -2.55 2.01 5.11
C PHE A 92 -3.56 0.85 5.09
N LEU A 93 -4.68 0.99 4.39
CA LEU A 93 -5.69 -0.06 4.23
C LEU A 93 -5.14 -1.27 3.46
N GLU A 94 -4.33 -1.04 2.42
CA GLU A 94 -3.62 -2.11 1.72
C GLU A 94 -2.71 -2.91 2.67
N GLY A 95 -2.05 -2.22 3.60
CA GLY A 95 -1.29 -2.85 4.68
C GLY A 95 -2.13 -3.70 5.63
N LEU A 96 -3.30 -3.20 6.04
CA LEU A 96 -4.21 -3.96 6.90
C LEU A 96 -4.76 -5.22 6.21
N VAL A 97 -5.16 -5.10 4.95
CA VAL A 97 -5.61 -6.24 4.13
C VAL A 97 -4.51 -7.28 3.98
N THR A 98 -3.31 -6.84 3.60
CA THR A 98 -2.15 -7.72 3.44
C THR A 98 -1.80 -8.43 4.73
N TRP A 99 -1.84 -7.71 5.85
CA TRP A 99 -1.53 -8.27 7.16
C TRP A 99 -2.53 -9.35 7.59
N GLY A 100 -3.83 -9.07 7.43
CA GLY A 100 -4.87 -10.06 7.69
C GLY A 100 -4.74 -11.28 6.77
N PHE A 101 -4.39 -11.08 5.50
CA PHE A 101 -4.15 -12.17 4.56
C PHE A 101 -2.91 -12.99 4.94
N CYS A 102 -1.82 -12.37 5.40
CA CYS A 102 -0.65 -13.09 5.89
C CYS A 102 -0.95 -13.93 7.15
N ILE A 103 -1.79 -13.43 8.06
CA ILE A 103 -2.25 -14.20 9.23
C ILE A 103 -3.06 -15.42 8.77
N TYR A 104 -3.97 -15.22 7.81
CA TYR A 104 -4.75 -16.29 7.21
C TYR A 104 -3.85 -17.35 6.54
N ALA A 105 -2.93 -16.91 5.68
CA ALA A 105 -2.05 -17.77 4.89
C ALA A 105 -1.04 -18.56 5.74
N LYS A 106 -0.72 -18.09 6.96
CA LYS A 106 0.13 -18.81 7.92
C LYS A 106 -0.59 -20.01 8.56
N LYS A 107 -1.92 -19.98 8.70
CA LYS A 107 -2.64 -20.97 9.50
C LYS A 107 -2.81 -22.33 8.83
N ARG A 108 -2.87 -22.45 7.50
CA ARG A 108 -2.91 -23.76 6.78
C ARG A 108 -2.46 -23.65 5.33
N GLU A 109 -1.68 -24.63 4.87
CA GLU A 109 -1.30 -24.77 3.45
C GLU A 109 -2.50 -25.15 2.55
N ALA A 110 -3.41 -25.98 3.06
CA ALA A 110 -4.63 -26.37 2.35
C ALA A 110 -5.59 -25.20 2.04
N LEU A 111 -5.47 -24.08 2.78
CA LEU A 111 -6.32 -22.89 2.63
C LEU A 111 -5.91 -22.00 1.45
N TRP A 112 -4.75 -22.25 0.82
CA TRP A 112 -4.36 -21.53 -0.40
C TRP A 112 -5.34 -21.74 -1.56
N LYS A 113 -6.07 -22.87 -1.58
CA LYS A 113 -7.11 -23.15 -2.58
C LYS A 113 -8.25 -22.12 -2.58
N ILE A 114 -8.55 -21.52 -1.43
CA ILE A 114 -9.57 -20.45 -1.32
C ILE A 114 -8.92 -19.08 -1.05
N GLY A 115 -7.60 -18.95 -1.27
CA GLY A 115 -6.86 -17.71 -1.03
C GLY A 115 -7.37 -16.53 -1.86
N ILE A 116 -7.72 -16.76 -3.14
CA ILE A 116 -8.25 -15.71 -4.02
C ILE A 116 -9.63 -15.22 -3.53
N PRO A 117 -10.64 -16.09 -3.25
CA PRO A 117 -11.89 -15.65 -2.65
C PRO A 117 -11.73 -14.87 -1.34
N VAL A 118 -10.83 -15.29 -0.46
CA VAL A 118 -10.57 -14.58 0.81
C VAL A 118 -9.95 -13.21 0.55
N ALA A 119 -8.93 -13.14 -0.30
CA ALA A 119 -8.28 -11.89 -0.68
C ALA A 119 -9.28 -10.92 -1.34
N PHE A 120 -10.14 -11.42 -2.22
CA PHE A 120 -11.21 -10.65 -2.84
C PHE A 120 -12.13 -10.01 -1.81
N ILE A 121 -12.64 -10.79 -0.85
CA ILE A 121 -13.55 -10.27 0.20
C ILE A 121 -12.84 -9.21 1.06
N MET A 122 -11.58 -9.45 1.41
CA MET A 122 -10.81 -8.51 2.23
C MET A 122 -10.53 -7.19 1.52
N VAL A 123 -10.16 -7.24 0.23
CA VAL A 123 -9.97 -6.05 -0.59
C VAL A 123 -11.29 -5.32 -0.81
N LEU A 124 -12.38 -6.05 -1.09
CA LEU A 124 -13.69 -5.43 -1.25
C LEU A 124 -14.11 -4.70 0.02
N ALA A 125 -13.90 -5.31 1.19
CA ALA A 125 -14.16 -4.69 2.48
C ALA A 125 -13.32 -3.42 2.67
N SER A 126 -12.05 -3.40 2.26
CA SER A 126 -11.22 -2.19 2.36
C SER A 126 -11.68 -1.07 1.43
N ILE A 127 -12.20 -1.39 0.24
CA ILE A 127 -12.82 -0.39 -0.65
C ILE A 127 -14.03 0.26 0.03
N PHE A 128 -14.88 -0.50 0.71
CA PHE A 128 -16.01 0.05 1.46
C PHE A 128 -15.55 0.96 2.61
N ILE A 129 -14.54 0.55 3.37
CA ILE A 129 -13.95 1.38 4.43
C ILE A 129 -13.36 2.67 3.85
N PHE A 130 -12.63 2.56 2.74
CA PHE A 130 -12.05 3.72 2.05
C PHE A 130 -13.15 4.66 1.54
N ARG A 131 -14.25 4.13 1.02
CA ARG A 131 -15.39 4.95 0.60
C ARG A 131 -16.05 5.66 1.78
N GLY A 132 -16.18 4.98 2.92
CA GLY A 132 -16.63 5.60 4.19
C GLY A 132 -15.73 6.75 4.62
N TRP A 133 -14.41 6.59 4.51
CA TRP A 133 -13.45 7.67 4.76
C TRP A 133 -13.65 8.86 3.82
N GLN A 134 -13.83 8.62 2.51
CA GLN A 134 -14.06 9.70 1.55
C GLN A 134 -15.34 10.49 1.85
N LEU A 135 -16.42 9.80 2.22
CA LEU A 135 -17.69 10.41 2.62
C LEU A 135 -17.54 11.24 3.90
N PHE A 136 -16.81 10.72 4.89
CA PHE A 136 -16.52 11.47 6.12
C PHE A 136 -15.73 12.76 5.84
N MET A 137 -14.67 12.66 5.02
CA MET A 137 -13.86 13.82 4.65
C MET A 137 -14.66 14.88 3.92
N ASP A 138 -15.52 14.46 2.98
CA ASP A 138 -16.39 15.35 2.22
C ASP A 138 -17.40 16.08 3.11
N ALA A 139 -18.01 15.37 4.05
CA ALA A 139 -19.05 15.92 4.94
C ALA A 139 -18.50 16.90 5.99
N PHE A 140 -17.28 16.68 6.49
CA PHE A 140 -16.79 17.39 7.69
C PHE A 140 -15.52 18.22 7.48
N ILE A 141 -14.70 17.94 6.47
CA ILE A 141 -13.36 18.53 6.37
C ILE A 141 -13.16 19.32 5.07
N THR A 142 -13.35 18.69 3.90
CA THR A 142 -13.07 19.32 2.61
C THR A 142 -13.88 18.66 1.52
N TYR A 143 -14.55 19.47 0.70
CA TYR A 143 -15.25 19.03 -0.50
C TYR A 143 -14.39 18.10 -1.34
N ASN A 144 -14.87 16.89 -1.56
CA ASN A 144 -14.19 15.85 -2.30
C ASN A 144 -15.00 15.52 -3.57
N PRO A 145 -14.56 15.99 -4.74
CA PRO A 145 -15.28 15.77 -6.00
C PRO A 145 -15.42 14.28 -6.36
N SER A 146 -14.62 13.39 -5.76
CA SER A 146 -14.72 11.95 -5.95
C SER A 146 -15.99 11.35 -5.34
N VAL A 147 -16.64 12.04 -4.41
CA VAL A 147 -17.85 11.58 -3.73
C VAL A 147 -19.09 11.88 -4.53
N HIS A 148 -19.16 13.03 -5.19
CA HIS A 148 -20.36 13.54 -5.89
C HIS A 148 -20.52 13.05 -7.33
N LYS A 149 -19.67 12.13 -7.80
CA LYS A 149 -19.89 11.47 -9.09
C LYS A 149 -21.17 10.60 -9.00
N PRO A 150 -22.01 10.58 -10.04
CA PRO A 150 -23.27 9.84 -10.02
C PRO A 150 -23.04 8.35 -9.72
N TYR A 151 -23.87 7.78 -8.85
CA TYR A 151 -23.87 6.35 -8.57
C TYR A 151 -24.54 5.63 -9.73
N ASP A 152 -23.75 4.94 -10.56
CA ASP A 152 -24.24 4.02 -11.57
C ASP A 152 -24.05 2.56 -11.14
N ALA A 153 -24.82 1.65 -11.73
CA ALA A 153 -24.62 0.20 -11.50
C ALA A 153 -23.21 -0.26 -11.93
N GLY A 154 -22.55 0.49 -12.82
CA GLY A 154 -21.18 0.27 -13.25
C GLY A 154 -20.14 0.41 -12.12
N LEU A 155 -20.41 1.24 -11.11
CA LEU A 155 -19.49 1.48 -9.99
C LEU A 155 -19.28 0.24 -9.12
N PHE A 156 -20.36 -0.46 -8.76
CA PHE A 156 -20.27 -1.70 -7.97
C PHE A 156 -19.54 -2.80 -8.74
N PHE A 157 -19.83 -2.91 -10.04
CA PHE A 157 -19.10 -3.83 -10.93
C PHE A 157 -17.61 -3.46 -10.98
N GLN A 158 -17.27 -2.18 -11.07
CA GLN A 158 -15.89 -1.71 -11.04
C GLN A 158 -15.19 -2.04 -9.73
N TRP A 159 -15.85 -1.90 -8.58
CA TRP A 159 -15.29 -2.27 -7.27
C TRP A 159 -15.08 -3.77 -7.14
N GLY A 160 -16.02 -4.57 -7.62
CA GLY A 160 -15.87 -6.02 -7.72
C GLY A 160 -14.69 -6.40 -8.60
N TRP A 161 -14.60 -5.84 -9.80
CA TRP A 161 -13.51 -6.10 -10.74
C TRP A 161 -12.13 -5.71 -10.16
N ARG A 162 -12.03 -4.54 -9.53
CA ARG A 162 -10.80 -4.09 -8.85
C ARG A 162 -10.40 -5.02 -7.71
N SER A 163 -11.37 -5.40 -6.87
CA SER A 163 -11.15 -6.34 -5.77
C SER A 163 -10.65 -7.70 -6.24
N LEU A 164 -11.15 -8.18 -7.39
CA LEU A 164 -10.70 -9.44 -7.97
C LEU A 164 -9.25 -9.35 -8.44
N ILE A 165 -8.91 -8.31 -9.21
CA ILE A 165 -7.55 -8.12 -9.70
C ILE A 165 -6.56 -7.96 -8.54
N GLN A 166 -6.86 -7.08 -7.59
CA GLN A 166 -6.01 -6.87 -6.42
C GLN A 166 -5.94 -8.12 -5.52
N GLY A 167 -7.03 -8.89 -5.41
CA GLY A 167 -7.02 -10.18 -4.72
C GLY A 167 -6.07 -11.18 -5.37
N ILE A 168 -6.08 -11.28 -6.70
CA ILE A 168 -5.13 -12.11 -7.46
C ILE A 168 -3.70 -11.62 -7.25
N MET A 169 -3.45 -10.31 -7.31
CA MET A 169 -2.13 -9.71 -7.06
C MET A 169 -1.62 -10.01 -5.66
N LEU A 170 -2.49 -9.95 -4.64
CA LEU A 170 -2.13 -10.24 -3.25
C LEU A 170 -1.69 -11.69 -3.08
N VAL A 171 -2.45 -12.64 -3.62
CA VAL A 171 -2.11 -14.07 -3.58
C VAL A 171 -0.84 -14.33 -4.38
N GLY A 172 -0.72 -13.74 -5.57
CA GLY A 172 0.44 -13.85 -6.45
C GLY A 172 1.72 -13.33 -5.81
N ALA A 173 1.69 -12.14 -5.20
CA ALA A 173 2.83 -11.58 -4.46
C ALA A 173 3.21 -12.46 -3.27
N ALA A 174 2.23 -12.98 -2.53
CA ALA A 174 2.49 -13.88 -1.41
C ALA A 174 3.18 -15.19 -1.85
N TYR A 175 2.81 -15.71 -3.03
CA TYR A 175 3.50 -16.86 -3.63
C TYR A 175 4.91 -16.49 -4.10
N LEU A 176 5.06 -15.37 -4.81
CA LEU A 176 6.34 -14.92 -5.36
C LEU A 176 7.37 -14.71 -4.26
N VAL A 177 7.00 -14.04 -3.15
CA VAL A 177 7.90 -13.80 -2.02
C VAL A 177 8.32 -15.09 -1.32
N ARG A 178 7.48 -16.14 -1.32
CA ARG A 178 7.90 -17.47 -0.82
C ARG A 178 9.04 -18.03 -1.67
N CYS A 179 8.95 -17.89 -3.00
CA CYS A 179 9.94 -18.40 -3.95
C CYS A 179 11.25 -17.59 -3.99
N VAL A 180 11.25 -16.30 -3.67
CA VAL A 180 12.47 -15.45 -3.72
C VAL A 180 13.47 -15.85 -2.63
N PRO A 181 14.65 -16.42 -2.93
CA PRO A 181 15.60 -16.79 -1.88
C PRO A 181 16.15 -15.54 -1.15
N LEU A 182 16.37 -15.64 0.16
CA LEU A 182 17.09 -14.63 0.95
C LEU A 182 18.62 -14.76 0.80
N SER A 183 19.11 -15.21 -0.37
CA SER A 183 20.54 -15.44 -0.60
C SER A 183 21.37 -14.15 -0.67
N PHE A 184 20.72 -13.00 -0.87
CA PHE A 184 21.34 -11.70 -0.80
C PHE A 184 21.40 -11.22 0.66
N ASP A 185 22.53 -10.65 1.12
CA ASP A 185 22.67 -10.10 2.48
C ASP A 185 21.91 -8.77 2.62
N TYR A 186 20.58 -8.86 2.55
CA TYR A 186 19.67 -7.73 2.72
C TYR A 186 19.86 -7.05 4.07
N THR A 187 20.34 -7.79 5.07
CA THR A 187 20.55 -7.32 6.44
C THR A 187 21.53 -6.16 6.50
N LYS A 188 22.64 -6.25 5.77
CA LYS A 188 23.67 -5.21 5.73
C LYS A 188 23.17 -3.96 5.02
N TRP A 189 22.46 -4.13 3.92
CA TRP A 189 21.94 -3.04 3.09
C TRP A 189 20.76 -2.33 3.75
N THR A 190 19.76 -3.07 4.24
CA THR A 190 18.61 -2.49 4.96
C THR A 190 19.06 -1.70 6.19
N GLY A 191 20.09 -2.18 6.91
CA GLY A 191 20.63 -1.49 8.07
C GLY A 191 21.36 -0.17 7.76
N ARG A 192 22.00 -0.06 6.59
CA ARG A 192 22.75 1.14 6.17
C ARG A 192 21.87 2.14 5.42
N LEU A 193 20.95 1.66 4.59
CA LEU A 193 20.15 2.47 3.69
C LEU A 193 18.81 2.94 4.27
N ALA A 194 18.36 2.41 5.42
CA ALA A 194 17.07 2.78 6.01
C ALA A 194 16.88 4.31 6.16
N ILE A 195 17.84 5.00 6.78
CA ILE A 195 17.74 6.45 7.02
C ILE A 195 17.94 7.25 5.72
N PRO A 196 18.96 6.98 4.88
CA PRO A 196 19.09 7.63 3.58
C PRO A 196 17.84 7.50 2.71
N PHE A 197 17.24 6.30 2.64
CA PHE A 197 16.04 6.07 1.83
C PHE A 197 14.84 6.80 2.42
N LEU A 198 14.67 6.84 3.74
CA LEU A 198 13.60 7.60 4.36
C LEU A 198 13.71 9.09 4.03
N PHE A 199 14.92 9.65 4.12
CA PHE A 199 15.16 11.05 3.75
C PHE A 199 14.83 11.30 2.28
N VAL A 200 15.34 10.46 1.37
CA VAL A 200 15.05 10.56 -0.07
C VAL A 200 13.55 10.41 -0.36
N SER A 201 12.87 9.50 0.34
CA SER A 201 11.42 9.29 0.22
C SER A 201 10.63 10.55 0.56
N ILE A 202 10.99 11.22 1.66
CA ILE A 202 10.37 12.48 2.09
C ILE A 202 10.67 13.60 1.08
N VAL A 203 11.93 13.76 0.68
CA VAL A 203 12.33 14.81 -0.28
C VAL A 203 11.60 14.64 -1.61
N LEU A 204 11.59 13.43 -2.17
CA LEU A 204 10.90 13.17 -3.43
C LEU A 204 9.39 13.39 -3.31
N ASN A 205 8.77 12.97 -2.20
CA ASN A 205 7.33 13.15 -2.02
C ASN A 205 6.90 14.62 -1.86
N VAL A 206 7.82 15.51 -1.46
CA VAL A 206 7.56 16.96 -1.39
C VAL A 206 7.84 17.65 -2.73
N LEU A 207 8.82 17.16 -3.51
CA LEU A 207 9.25 17.78 -4.76
C LEU A 207 8.44 17.35 -6.00
N LEU A 208 7.89 16.14 -5.99
CA LEU A 208 7.13 15.54 -7.10
C LEU A 208 5.62 15.54 -6.77
#